data_AF-A0A512NTD6-F1
#
_entry.id   AF-A0A512NTD6-F1
#
_cell.length_a   1.000
_cell.length_b   1.000
_cell.length_c   1.000
_cell.angle_alpha   90.00
_cell.angle_beta   90.00
_cell.angle_gamma   90.00
#
_symmetry.space_group_name_H-M   'P 1'
#
loop_
_entity.id
_entity.type
_entity.pdbx_description
1 polymer ?
#
loop_
_entity_poly.entity_id
_entity_poly.type
_entity_poly.pdbx_seq_one_letter_code
_entity_poly.pdbx_strand_id
1 'polypeptide(L)'
;MVKGVRLLLSDRQWGRIAPHLRGKAADRGVTASNNRLFVEAVLWIARTSSPWRDLPPVFGNWNSTFRRFSRWSEGGVWESLFNALADDPDFEYVIID
;
A
#
# COMPACT_ATOMS: atom_id res chain seq x y z
N MET A 1 12.78 17.76 -13.75
CA MET A 1 12.71 16.36 -14.22
C MET A 1 12.17 15.51 -13.07
N VAL A 2 10.85 15.30 -13.00
CA VAL A 2 10.25 14.44 -11.98
C VAL A 2 10.55 13.00 -12.41
N LYS A 3 11.49 12.33 -11.72
CA LYS A 3 11.73 10.90 -11.94
C LYS A 3 10.41 10.17 -11.71
N GLY A 4 9.99 9.37 -12.68
CA GLY A 4 8.77 8.56 -12.59
C GLY A 4 8.80 7.76 -11.29
N VAL A 5 7.69 7.81 -10.57
CA VAL A 5 7.50 7.03 -9.34
C VAL A 5 7.69 5.55 -9.67
N ARG A 6 8.68 4.91 -9.05
CA ARG A 6 8.92 3.48 -9.18
C ARG A 6 7.91 2.75 -8.28
N LEU A 7 7.06 1.93 -8.89
CA LEU A 7 6.25 0.97 -8.15
C LEU A 7 7.17 -0.11 -7.56
N LEU A 8 6.92 -0.47 -6.32
CA LEU A 8 7.78 -1.33 -5.50
C LEU A 8 7.31 -2.79 -5.52
N LEU A 9 6.02 -3.06 -5.73
CA LEU A 9 5.52 -4.44 -5.76
C LEU A 9 5.56 -5.03 -7.16
N SER A 10 6.23 -6.18 -7.28
CA SER A 10 6.07 -7.08 -8.42
C SER A 10 4.65 -7.67 -8.46
N ASP A 11 4.24 -8.16 -9.63
CA ASP A 11 2.94 -8.83 -9.79
C ASP A 11 2.81 -10.08 -8.90
N ARG A 12 3.92 -10.80 -8.69
CA ARG A 12 3.99 -11.96 -7.78
C ARG A 12 3.69 -11.55 -6.33
N GLN A 13 4.38 -10.52 -5.83
CA GLN A 13 4.15 -10.01 -4.47
C GLN A 13 2.73 -9.46 -4.33
N TRP A 14 2.24 -8.73 -5.34
CA TRP A 14 0.87 -8.25 -5.37
C TRP A 14 -0.15 -9.39 -5.28
N GLY A 15 0.05 -10.47 -6.05
CA GLY A 15 -0.83 -11.64 -6.03
C GLY A 15 -0.96 -12.30 -4.66
N ARG A 16 0.09 -12.23 -3.82
CA ARG A 16 0.06 -12.74 -2.45
C ARG A 16 -0.77 -11.87 -1.51
N ILE A 17 -0.64 -10.54 -1.59
CA ILE A 17 -1.34 -9.64 -0.65
C ILE A 17 -2.75 -9.26 -1.07
N ALA A 18 -3.05 -9.21 -2.37
CA ALA A 18 -4.35 -8.76 -2.87
C ALA A 18 -5.56 -9.50 -2.23
N PRO A 19 -5.49 -10.82 -1.95
CA PRO A 19 -6.55 -11.55 -1.26
C PRO A 19 -6.79 -11.11 0.19
N HIS A 20 -5.85 -10.42 0.84
CA HIS A 20 -5.97 -10.00 2.24
C HIS A 20 -6.48 -8.56 2.40
N LEU A 21 -6.58 -7.81 1.30
CA LEU A 21 -6.99 -6.39 1.33
C LEU A 21 -8.49 -6.26 1.59
N ARG A 22 -8.89 -5.17 2.26
CA ARG A 22 -10.31 -4.77 2.39
C ARG A 22 -10.73 -3.81 1.28
N GLY A 23 -12.03 -3.70 1.04
CA GLY A 23 -12.62 -2.84 -0.01
C GLY A 23 -12.54 -3.44 -1.40
N LYS A 24 -12.50 -4.78 -1.51
CA LYS A 24 -12.71 -5.48 -2.78
C LYS A 24 -14.18 -5.37 -3.20
N ALA A 25 -14.48 -5.67 -4.47
CA ALA A 25 -15.86 -5.69 -4.96
C ALA A 25 -16.78 -6.63 -4.18
N ALA A 26 -16.22 -7.68 -3.57
CA ALA A 26 -16.93 -8.64 -2.73
C ALA A 26 -17.16 -8.17 -1.27
N ASP A 27 -16.50 -7.10 -0.85
CA ASP A 27 -16.60 -6.61 0.54
C ASP A 27 -17.79 -5.68 0.70
N ARG A 28 -18.46 -5.72 1.85
CA ARG A 28 -19.51 -4.75 2.17
C ARG A 28 -18.89 -3.36 2.39
N GLY A 29 -19.46 -2.34 1.73
CA GLY A 29 -19.02 -0.95 1.85
C GLY A 29 -18.49 -0.38 0.53
N VAL A 30 -17.73 0.73 0.60
CA VAL A 30 -17.16 1.37 -0.59
C VAL A 30 -16.04 0.49 -1.17
N THR A 31 -16.24 0.03 -2.41
CA THR A 31 -15.19 -0.61 -3.21
C THR A 31 -14.10 0.41 -3.52
N ALA A 32 -12.86 0.05 -3.25
CA ALA A 32 -11.72 0.90 -3.54
C ALA A 32 -11.45 0.95 -5.05
N SER A 33 -11.19 2.16 -5.56
CA SER A 33 -10.92 2.38 -6.98
C SER A 33 -9.65 1.69 -7.47
N ASN A 34 -8.57 1.70 -6.67
CA ASN A 34 -7.34 0.96 -6.97
C ASN A 34 -6.59 0.60 -5.69
N ASN A 35 -6.67 -0.67 -5.28
CA ASN A 35 -5.99 -1.16 -4.09
C ASN A 35 -4.48 -1.24 -4.25
N ARG A 36 -3.99 -1.57 -5.44
CA ARG A 36 -2.54 -1.68 -5.67
C ARG A 36 -1.88 -0.33 -5.55
N LEU A 37 -2.42 0.67 -6.26
CA LEU A 37 -1.88 2.02 -6.23
C LEU A 37 -1.89 2.61 -4.81
N PHE A 38 -2.90 2.28 -4.00
CA PHE A 38 -2.93 2.67 -2.59
C PHE A 38 -1.78 2.02 -1.79
N VAL A 39 -1.57 0.71 -1.89
CA VAL A 39 -0.48 0.04 -1.18
C VAL A 39 0.88 0.57 -1.64
N GLU A 40 1.06 0.80 -2.94
CA GLU A 40 2.26 1.41 -3.51
C GLU A 40 2.52 2.82 -2.94
N ALA A 41 1.47 3.61 -2.72
CA ALA A 41 1.58 4.91 -2.07
C ALA A 41 2.10 4.81 -0.63
N VAL A 42 1.63 3.81 0.12
CA VAL A 42 2.07 3.56 1.50
C VAL A 42 3.53 3.11 1.52
N LEU A 43 3.93 2.22 0.62
CA LEU A 43 5.33 1.78 0.50
C LEU A 43 6.25 2.94 0.11
N TRP A 44 5.81 3.84 -0.77
CA TRP A 44 6.57 5.04 -1.12
C TRP A 44 6.80 5.95 0.09
N ILE A 45 5.79 6.16 0.94
CA ILE A 45 5.93 6.95 2.18
C ILE A 45 6.88 6.26 3.15
N ALA A 46 6.76 4.94 3.34
CA ALA A 46 7.63 4.17 4.23
C ALA A 46 9.10 4.26 3.78
N ARG A 47 9.36 4.06 2.48
CA ARG A 47 10.71 4.10 1.89
C ARG A 47 11.36 5.48 1.94
N THR A 48 10.59 6.53 1.66
CA THR A 48 11.14 7.89 1.59
C THR A 48 11.16 8.61 2.93
N SER A 49 10.49 8.07 3.95
CA SER A 49 10.22 8.77 5.21
C SER A 49 9.63 10.17 5.03
N SER A 50 8.98 10.42 3.89
CA SER A 50 8.40 11.72 3.56
C SER A 50 7.08 11.93 4.31
N PRO A 51 6.73 13.18 4.67
CA PRO A 51 5.43 13.45 5.26
C PRO A 51 4.32 13.16 4.24
N TRP A 52 3.15 12.71 4.72
CA TRP A 52 2.01 12.39 3.86
C TRP A 52 1.62 13.53 2.90
N ARG A 53 1.81 14.79 3.31
CA ARG A 53 1.49 15.97 2.49
C ARG A 53 2.34 16.06 1.21
N ASP A 54 3.49 15.40 1.17
CA ASP A 54 4.40 15.38 0.03
C ASP A 54 4.15 14.17 -0.89
N LEU A 55 3.08 13.40 -0.63
CA LEU A 55 2.71 12.25 -1.46
C LEU A 55 2.54 12.70 -2.93
N PRO A 56 3.26 12.07 -3.88
CA PRO A 56 3.13 12.40 -5.30
C PRO A 56 1.69 12.28 -5.80
N PRO A 57 1.16 13.24 -6.58
CA PRO A 57 -0.22 13.22 -7.08
C PRO A 57 -0.61 11.97 -7.89
N VAL A 58 0.36 11.26 -8.46
CA VAL A 58 0.14 9.98 -9.17
C VAL A 58 -0.47 8.91 -8.26
N PHE A 59 -0.25 8.99 -6.95
CA PHE A 59 -0.85 8.10 -5.95
C PHE A 59 -2.23 8.57 -5.48
N GLY A 60 -2.70 9.73 -5.94
CA GLY A 60 -3.95 10.34 -5.54
C GLY A 60 -3.80 11.40 -4.45
N ASN A 61 -4.93 11.79 -3.86
CA ASN A 61 -4.97 12.84 -2.84
C ASN A 61 -4.40 12.35 -1.51
N TRP A 62 -3.41 13.06 -0.97
CA TRP A 62 -2.73 12.68 0.27
C TRP A 62 -3.66 12.47 1.46
N ASN A 63 -4.69 13.30 1.64
CA ASN A 63 -5.59 13.24 2.79
C ASN A 63 -6.50 12.01 2.70
N SER A 64 -7.00 11.69 1.51
CA SER A 64 -7.76 10.46 1.27
C SER A 64 -6.91 9.21 1.51
N THR A 65 -5.66 9.21 1.02
CA THR A 65 -4.71 8.12 1.23
C THR A 65 -4.40 7.93 2.72
N PHE A 66 -4.06 9.00 3.44
CA PHE A 66 -3.77 8.94 4.87
C PHE A 66 -4.97 8.46 5.70
N ARG A 67 -6.18 8.99 5.44
CA ARG A 67 -7.41 8.54 6.11
C ARG A 67 -7.70 7.07 5.89
N ARG A 68 -7.34 6.54 4.72
CA ARG A 68 -7.49 5.12 4.43
C ARG A 68 -6.42 4.30 5.16
N PHE A 69 -5.18 4.76 5.17
CA PHE A 69 -4.09 4.15 5.93
C PHE A 69 -4.46 4.03 7.42
N SER A 70 -4.93 5.11 8.06
CA SER A 70 -5.34 5.10 9.48
C SER A 70 -6.42 4.06 9.76
N ARG A 71 -7.47 4.02 8.93
CA ARG A 71 -8.56 3.03 9.06
C ARG A 71 -8.07 1.59 8.89
N TRP A 72 -7.08 1.36 8.04
CA TRP A 72 -6.49 0.03 7.85
C TRP A 72 -5.60 -0.37 9.02
N SER A 73 -4.89 0.58 9.63
CA SER A 73 -4.13 0.36 10.86
C SER A 73 -5.05 0.03 12.04
N GLU A 74 -6.09 0.82 12.25
CA GLU A 74 -7.11 0.56 13.28
C GLU A 74 -7.84 -0.78 13.07
N GLY A 75 -7.98 -1.20 11.81
CA GLY A 75 -8.65 -2.45 11.43
C GLY A 75 -7.74 -3.69 11.34
N GLY A 76 -6.45 -3.58 11.71
CA GLY A 76 -5.47 -4.68 11.66
C GLY A 76 -5.17 -5.21 10.26
N VAL A 77 -5.45 -4.43 9.21
CA VAL A 77 -5.25 -4.87 7.82
C VAL A 77 -3.77 -5.02 7.52
N TRP A 78 -2.93 -4.08 7.98
CA TRP A 78 -1.49 -4.13 7.74
C TRP A 78 -0.84 -5.36 8.34
N GLU A 79 -1.22 -5.76 9.56
CA GLU A 79 -0.75 -7.00 10.20
C GLU A 79 -1.08 -8.23 9.35
N SER A 80 -2.30 -8.30 8.80
CA SER A 80 -2.67 -9.39 7.89
C SER A 80 -1.82 -9.41 6.60
N LEU A 81 -1.44 -8.23 6.07
CA LEU A 81 -0.58 -8.17 4.89
C LEU A 81 0.85 -8.59 5.22
N PHE A 82 1.39 -8.14 6.36
CA PHE A 82 2.71 -8.52 6.84
C PHE A 82 2.80 -10.04 7.05
N ASN A 83 1.80 -10.65 7.69
CA ASN A 83 1.74 -12.10 7.87
C ASN A 83 1.68 -12.85 6.53
N ALA A 84 0.97 -12.31 5.53
CA ALA A 84 0.90 -12.91 4.19
C ALA A 84 2.22 -12.84 3.42
N LEU A 85 3.15 -11.97 3.84
CA LEU A 85 4.46 -11.79 3.23
C LEU A 85 5.62 -12.29 4.10
N ALA A 86 5.35 -12.79 5.31
CA ALA A 86 6.38 -13.20 6.27
C ALA A 86 7.28 -14.34 5.74
N ASP A 87 6.75 -15.21 4.88
CA ASP A 87 7.51 -16.30 4.24
C ASP A 87 8.15 -15.86 2.90
N ASP A 88 8.12 -14.56 2.54
CA ASP A 88 8.75 -14.02 1.33
C ASP A 88 10.05 -13.28 1.68
N PRO A 89 11.24 -13.87 1.41
CA PRO A 89 12.51 -13.19 1.68
C PRO A 89 12.69 -11.92 0.85
N ASP A 90 11.96 -11.75 -0.27
CA ASP A 90 12.00 -10.53 -1.08
C ASP A 90 11.26 -9.36 -0.43
N PHE A 91 10.44 -9.61 0.61
CA PHE A 91 9.69 -8.56 1.30
C PHE A 91 10.53 -7.78 2.31
N GLU A 92 11.50 -8.44 2.94
CA GLU A 92 12.46 -7.81 3.85
C GLU A 92 13.26 -6.70 3.12
N TYR A 93 13.58 -6.91 1.85
CA TYR A 93 14.20 -5.91 0.98
C TYR A 93 13.33 -4.69 0.67
N VAL A 94 11.99 -4.80 0.74
CA VAL A 94 11.09 -3.66 0.47
C VAL A 94 11.07 -2.66 1.64
N ILE A 95 11.41 -3.11 2.85
CA ILE A 95 11.34 -2.31 4.08
C ILE A 95 12.71 -1.72 4.48
N ILE A 96 13.82 -2.33 4.06
CA ILE A 96 15.17 -2.01 4.57
C ILE A 96 15.98 -1.04 3.67
N ASP A 97 15.47 -0.62 2.51
CA ASP A 97 16.19 0.28 1.57
C ASP A 97 15.84 1.77 1.73
#